data_AF-A0A7J9DM24-F1
#
_entry.id   AF-A0A7J9DM24-F1
#
_cell.length_a   1.000
_cell.length_b   1.000
_cell.length_c   1.000
_cell.angle_alpha   90.00
_cell.angle_beta   90.00
_cell.angle_gamma   90.00
#
_symmetry.space_group_name_H-M   'P 1'
#
loop_
_entity.id
_entity.type
_entity.pdbx_description
1 polymer ?
#
loop_
_entity_poly.entity_id
_entity_poly.type
_entity_poly.pdbx_seq_one_letter_code
_entity_poly.pdbx_strand_id
1 'polypeptide(L)'
;MVWFHNPHGFYTSTSAYSWLLLKQREGHDLLPTYGKISSIYQDFKECPKCGARAKTFIHALKDCPTACTIVALGGLDNRLLVGEYSCCIDWIEDVMRVLDMKVVADFITTLWNSWNNHNNFVFRGKDDDARVIWDRAKTLCHDFRIHNLVNKSLLPITPANKNWVKPLCDFVKINFDATVKN
;
A
#
# COMPACT_ATOMS: atom_id res chain seq x y z
N MET A 1 -8.50 -13.38 7.40
CA MET A 1 -8.72 -12.55 6.19
C MET A 1 -9.61 -11.39 6.63
N VAL A 2 -9.04 -10.27 7.08
CA VAL A 2 -9.84 -9.06 7.36
C VAL A 2 -9.88 -8.25 6.10
N TRP A 3 -11.09 -7.87 5.76
CA TRP A 3 -11.52 -7.14 4.60
C TRP A 3 -11.50 -5.64 4.91
N PHE A 4 -10.80 -4.82 4.13
CA PHE A 4 -10.93 -3.35 4.23
C PHE A 4 -12.30 -2.93 3.69
N HIS A 5 -13.12 -2.25 4.48
CA HIS A 5 -14.36 -1.65 3.97
C HIS A 5 -14.02 -0.38 3.18
N ASN A 6 -14.14 -0.46 1.87
CA ASN A 6 -14.28 0.66 0.94
C ASN A 6 -15.67 0.53 0.29
N PRO A 7 -16.42 1.60 0.01
CA PRO A 7 -17.63 1.53 -0.83
C PRO A 7 -17.44 0.79 -2.17
N HIS A 8 -16.19 0.56 -2.60
CA HIS A 8 -15.81 -0.14 -3.82
C HIS A 8 -15.24 -1.58 -3.62
N GLY A 9 -15.26 -2.17 -2.43
CA GLY A 9 -14.91 -3.58 -2.20
C GLY A 9 -13.91 -3.84 -1.07
N PHE A 10 -13.46 -5.10 -0.97
CA PHE A 10 -12.75 -5.64 0.19
C PHE A 10 -11.33 -6.18 -0.12
N TYR A 11 -10.29 -5.81 0.66
CA TYR A 11 -8.90 -6.30 0.49
C TYR A 11 -8.25 -6.74 1.82
N THR A 12 -7.11 -7.43 1.81
CA THR A 12 -6.32 -7.94 2.97
C THR A 12 -4.84 -7.57 2.83
N SER A 13 -3.99 -7.69 3.87
CA SER A 13 -2.55 -7.39 3.78
C SER A 13 -1.78 -8.34 2.84
N THR A 14 -2.12 -9.64 2.85
CA THR A 14 -1.57 -10.61 1.88
C THR A 14 -2.08 -10.35 0.49
N SER A 15 -3.37 -10.03 0.32
CA SER A 15 -3.90 -9.66 -0.98
C SER A 15 -3.45 -8.26 -1.41
N ALA A 16 -3.01 -7.38 -0.50
CA ALA A 16 -2.43 -6.07 -0.77
C ALA A 16 -1.00 -6.25 -1.27
N TYR A 17 -0.21 -7.13 -0.64
CA TYR A 17 1.09 -7.56 -1.13
C TYR A 17 0.99 -8.31 -2.48
N SER A 18 0.07 -9.27 -2.60
CA SER A 18 -0.22 -9.93 -3.88
C SER A 18 -0.81 -8.96 -4.91
N TRP A 19 -1.59 -7.96 -4.50
CA TRP A 19 -2.05 -6.86 -5.38
C TRP A 19 -0.88 -5.99 -5.84
N LEU A 20 0.02 -5.64 -4.91
CA LEU A 20 1.22 -4.85 -5.16
C LEU A 20 2.06 -5.57 -6.23
N LEU A 21 2.32 -6.86 -6.05
CA LEU A 21 3.08 -7.67 -7.00
C LEU A 21 2.35 -7.93 -8.33
N LEU A 22 1.03 -8.21 -8.32
CA LEU A 22 0.26 -8.48 -9.54
C LEU A 22 0.08 -7.23 -10.42
N LYS A 23 -0.20 -6.05 -9.84
CA LYS A 23 -0.43 -4.83 -10.64
C LYS A 23 0.85 -4.23 -11.23
N GLN A 24 1.98 -4.37 -10.54
CA GLN A 24 3.26 -3.89 -11.05
C GLN A 24 3.83 -4.75 -12.19
N ARG A 25 3.56 -6.07 -12.20
CA ARG A 25 3.90 -6.95 -13.34
C ARG A 25 3.12 -6.63 -14.61
N GLU A 26 1.95 -6.02 -14.51
CA GLU A 26 1.15 -5.60 -15.66
C GLU A 26 1.45 -4.17 -16.14
N GLY A 27 2.53 -3.55 -15.66
CA GLY A 27 2.93 -2.19 -16.08
C GLY A 27 1.95 -1.10 -15.66
N HIS A 28 1.02 -1.41 -14.75
CA HIS A 28 0.07 -0.46 -14.22
C HIS A 28 0.46 -0.09 -12.79
N ASP A 29 0.89 1.16 -12.65
CA ASP A 29 1.12 1.85 -11.39
C ASP A 29 0.22 1.36 -10.22
N LEU A 30 0.90 0.85 -9.18
CA LEU A 30 0.43 0.15 -7.97
C LEU A 30 -0.77 0.76 -7.24
N LEU A 31 -0.73 2.07 -7.16
CA LEU A 31 -1.69 2.97 -6.56
C LEU A 31 -1.92 4.03 -7.65
N PRO A 32 -3.03 4.77 -7.70
CA PRO A 32 -3.15 5.88 -8.63
C PRO A 32 -1.92 6.78 -8.44
N THR A 33 -0.95 6.63 -9.34
CA THR A 33 0.28 7.38 -9.31
C THR A 33 -0.07 8.76 -9.77
N TYR A 34 0.74 9.70 -9.31
CA TYR A 34 0.52 11.07 -9.66
C TYR A 34 0.66 11.34 -11.16
N GLY A 35 1.25 10.46 -11.97
CA GLY A 35 1.19 10.56 -13.44
C GLY A 35 -0.21 10.36 -14.01
N LYS A 36 -1.02 9.46 -13.44
CA LYS A 36 -2.43 9.27 -13.80
C LYS A 36 -3.37 10.29 -13.13
N ILE A 37 -2.99 10.80 -11.95
CA ILE A 37 -3.72 11.90 -11.30
C ILE A 37 -3.40 13.23 -12.00
N SER A 38 -2.16 13.46 -12.45
CA SER A 38 -1.76 14.69 -13.13
C SER A 38 -2.32 14.80 -14.55
N SER A 39 -2.60 13.68 -15.21
CA SER A 39 -3.37 13.69 -16.46
C SER A 39 -4.83 14.12 -16.27
N ILE A 40 -5.35 14.05 -15.04
CA ILE A 40 -6.69 14.52 -14.66
C ILE A 40 -6.63 15.93 -14.03
N TYR A 41 -5.53 16.25 -13.33
CA TYR A 41 -5.26 17.52 -12.66
C TYR A 41 -3.88 18.05 -13.08
N GLN A 42 -3.84 18.89 -14.13
CA GLN A 42 -2.61 19.38 -14.78
C GLN A 42 -1.63 20.14 -13.85
N ASP A 43 -2.02 20.45 -12.61
CA ASP A 43 -1.28 21.37 -11.73
C ASP A 43 -0.28 20.71 -10.78
N PHE A 44 -0.23 19.37 -10.69
CA PHE A 44 0.64 18.72 -9.71
C PHE A 44 2.01 18.30 -10.29
N LYS A 45 2.86 19.29 -10.56
CA LYS A 45 4.28 19.06 -10.88
C LYS A 45 5.15 18.84 -9.64
N GLU A 46 4.67 19.30 -8.49
CA GLU A 46 5.41 19.24 -7.22
C GLU A 46 4.66 18.38 -6.18
N CYS A 47 5.38 17.86 -5.20
CA CYS A 47 4.78 17.23 -4.04
C CYS A 47 4.03 18.29 -3.23
N PRO A 48 2.71 18.17 -3.04
CA PRO A 48 1.92 19.20 -2.38
C PRO A 48 2.25 19.32 -0.88
N LYS A 49 2.92 18.31 -0.30
CA LYS A 49 3.36 18.35 1.10
C LYS A 49 4.66 19.10 1.33
N CYS A 50 5.63 18.94 0.44
CA CYS A 50 6.99 19.45 0.65
C CYS A 50 7.55 20.30 -0.50
N GLY A 51 6.78 20.51 -1.58
CA GLY A 51 7.19 21.29 -2.75
C GLY A 51 8.22 20.60 -3.65
N ALA A 52 8.63 19.36 -3.39
CA ALA A 52 9.64 18.68 -4.19
C ALA A 52 9.16 18.40 -5.63
N ARG A 53 9.98 18.73 -6.64
CA ARG A 53 9.65 18.60 -8.08
C ARG A 53 9.49 17.16 -8.59
N ALA A 54 10.12 16.19 -7.94
CA ALA A 54 10.08 14.79 -8.39
C ALA A 54 9.08 14.02 -7.54
N LYS A 55 7.87 13.82 -8.05
CA LYS A 55 6.84 13.03 -7.36
C LYS A 55 6.82 11.59 -7.86
N THR A 56 7.91 10.88 -7.59
CA THR A 56 8.00 9.45 -7.79
C THR A 56 7.22 8.71 -6.70
N PHE A 57 6.88 7.45 -6.93
CA PHE A 57 6.23 6.62 -5.91
C PHE A 57 7.11 6.45 -4.67
N ILE A 58 8.43 6.31 -4.88
CA ILE A 58 9.40 6.27 -3.80
C ILE A 58 9.42 7.57 -3.00
N HIS A 59 9.27 8.74 -3.64
CA HIS A 59 9.15 10.00 -2.90
C HIS A 59 7.93 10.00 -1.97
N ALA A 60 6.75 9.60 -2.46
CA ALA A 60 5.53 9.60 -1.65
C ALA A 60 5.61 8.66 -0.42
N LEU A 61 6.38 7.57 -0.52
CA LEU A 61 6.45 6.54 0.52
C LEU A 61 7.70 6.63 1.41
N LYS A 62 8.78 7.22 0.93
CA LYS A 62 10.10 7.27 1.58
C LYS A 62 10.63 8.69 1.67
N ASP A 63 10.83 9.37 0.54
CA ASP A 63 11.65 10.60 0.53
C ASP A 63 10.89 11.87 0.93
N CYS A 64 9.57 11.85 0.92
CA CYS A 64 8.75 12.93 1.45
C CYS A 64 8.99 13.06 2.96
N PRO A 65 9.29 14.26 3.52
CA PRO A 65 9.63 14.42 4.94
C PRO A 65 8.63 13.78 5.91
N THR A 66 7.33 13.93 5.64
CA THR A 66 6.27 13.28 6.42
C THR A 66 6.37 11.75 6.36
N ALA A 67 6.55 11.18 5.16
CA ALA A 67 6.66 9.74 4.97
C ALA A 67 7.92 9.19 5.63
N CYS A 68 9.06 9.87 5.45
CA CYS A 68 10.32 9.56 6.11
C CYS A 68 10.16 9.52 7.63
N THR A 69 9.47 10.52 8.21
CA THR A 69 9.23 10.59 9.66
C THR A 69 8.35 9.44 10.14
N ILE A 70 7.28 9.10 9.42
CA ILE A 70 6.40 7.97 9.77
C ILE A 70 7.20 6.65 9.78
N VAL A 71 8.03 6.43 8.76
CA VAL A 71 8.82 5.19 8.64
C VAL A 71 9.96 5.16 9.68
N ALA A 72 10.57 6.29 9.99
CA ALA A 72 11.57 6.42 11.06
C ALA A 72 10.98 6.17 12.45
N LEU A 73 9.75 6.62 12.72
CA LEU A 73 9.03 6.29 13.96
C LEU A 73 8.80 4.78 14.11
N GLY A 74 8.69 4.07 12.99
CA GLY A 74 8.63 2.60 12.96
C GLY A 74 9.96 1.89 13.18
N GLY A 75 11.05 2.64 13.35
CA GLY A 75 12.38 2.10 13.62
C GLY A 75 13.06 1.47 12.41
N LEU A 76 12.70 1.87 11.18
CA LEU A 76 13.42 1.43 9.99
C LEU A 76 14.89 1.90 10.06
N ASP A 77 15.81 1.01 9.69
CA ASP A 77 17.25 1.30 9.66
C ASP A 77 17.55 2.57 8.84
N ASN A 78 18.38 3.46 9.40
CA ASN A 78 18.80 4.70 8.74
C ASN A 78 19.45 4.46 7.38
N ARG A 79 20.14 3.33 7.19
CA ARG A 79 20.70 2.94 5.89
C ARG A 79 19.62 2.78 4.82
N LEU A 80 18.47 2.20 5.19
CA LEU A 80 17.32 2.00 4.28
C LEU A 80 16.53 3.29 4.07
N LEU A 81 16.57 4.23 5.02
CA LEU A 81 15.94 5.55 4.90
C LEU A 81 16.74 6.52 4.03
N VAL A 82 18.06 6.56 4.20
CA VAL A 82 18.96 7.49 3.50
C VAL A 82 19.45 6.91 2.17
N GLY A 83 19.38 5.59 2.00
CA GLY A 83 19.78 4.92 0.76
C GLY A 83 19.13 5.52 -0.48
N GLU A 84 19.92 5.63 -1.54
CA GLU A 84 19.45 6.04 -2.85
C GLU A 84 18.96 4.82 -3.61
N TYR A 85 17.72 4.88 -4.09
CA TYR A 85 17.09 3.80 -4.85
C TYR A 85 16.49 4.36 -6.13
N SER A 86 16.64 3.62 -7.21
CA SER A 86 16.14 4.03 -8.53
C SER A 86 14.61 3.99 -8.59
N CYS A 87 14.01 3.03 -7.89
CA CYS A 87 12.57 2.87 -7.80
C CYS A 87 12.14 2.30 -6.44
N CYS A 88 10.84 2.34 -6.18
CA CYS A 88 10.28 1.85 -4.92
C CYS A 88 10.41 0.33 -4.74
N ILE A 89 10.50 -0.45 -5.83
CA ILE A 89 10.65 -1.91 -5.73
C ILE A 89 12.02 -2.24 -5.12
N ASP A 90 13.09 -1.67 -5.67
CA ASP A 90 14.45 -1.91 -5.19
C ASP A 90 14.56 -1.62 -3.69
N TRP A 91 13.93 -0.52 -3.26
CA TRP A 91 13.86 -0.16 -1.85
C TRP A 91 13.10 -1.20 -1.01
N ILE A 92 11.89 -1.58 -1.42
CA ILE A 92 11.08 -2.57 -0.69
C ILE A 92 11.80 -3.93 -0.65
N GLU A 93 12.43 -4.36 -1.74
CA GLU A 93 13.20 -5.60 -1.78
C GLU A 93 14.36 -5.58 -0.80
N ASP A 94 15.11 -4.48 -0.72
CA ASP A 94 16.21 -4.35 0.23
C ASP A 94 15.71 -4.37 1.69
N VAL A 95 14.60 -3.70 1.97
CA VAL A 95 13.92 -3.77 3.27
C VAL A 95 13.52 -5.22 3.60
N MET A 96 12.95 -5.95 2.65
CA MET A 96 12.53 -7.35 2.83
C MET A 96 13.71 -8.33 3.01
N ARG A 97 14.91 -7.99 2.53
CA ARG A 97 16.13 -8.79 2.74
C ARG A 97 16.67 -8.63 4.16
N VAL A 98 16.42 -7.49 4.79
CA VAL A 98 16.95 -7.15 6.12
C VAL A 98 15.95 -7.50 7.23
N LEU A 99 14.65 -7.35 6.98
CA LEU A 99 13.60 -7.52 7.98
C LEU A 99 13.00 -8.93 7.98
N ASP A 100 12.60 -9.40 9.16
CA ASP A 100 11.78 -10.61 9.24
C ASP A 100 10.37 -10.37 8.69
N MET A 101 9.70 -11.46 8.30
CA MET A 101 8.39 -11.39 7.63
C MET A 101 7.30 -10.72 8.48
N LYS A 102 7.36 -10.81 9.82
CA LYS A 102 6.37 -10.15 10.69
C LYS A 102 6.60 -8.64 10.69
N VAL A 103 7.85 -8.21 10.71
CA VAL A 103 8.22 -6.79 10.63
C VAL A 103 7.97 -6.25 9.23
N VAL A 104 8.17 -7.04 8.17
CA VAL A 104 7.78 -6.65 6.80
C VAL A 104 6.28 -6.37 6.71
N ALA A 105 5.43 -7.21 7.32
CA ALA A 105 3.99 -6.96 7.32
C ALA A 105 3.62 -5.65 8.04
N ASP A 106 4.28 -5.34 9.15
CA ASP A 106 4.09 -4.08 9.88
C ASP A 106 4.58 -2.88 9.05
N PHE A 107 5.72 -3.04 8.37
CA PHE A 107 6.28 -2.04 7.48
C PHE A 107 5.33 -1.71 6.31
N ILE A 108 4.81 -2.73 5.61
CA ILE A 108 3.84 -2.52 4.52
C ILE A 108 2.56 -1.83 5.02
N THR A 109 2.08 -2.20 6.21
CA THR A 109 0.93 -1.53 6.84
C THR A 109 1.21 -0.07 7.14
N THR A 110 2.44 0.25 7.55
CA THR A 110 2.93 1.61 7.79
C THR A 110 3.00 2.42 6.50
N LEU A 111 3.55 1.86 5.42
CA LEU A 111 3.57 2.50 4.10
C LEU A 111 2.17 2.80 3.58
N TRP A 112 1.24 1.86 3.75
CA TRP A 112 -0.15 2.07 3.35
C TRP A 112 -0.79 3.23 4.10
N ASN A 113 -0.58 3.33 5.42
CA ASN A 113 -1.11 4.43 6.23
C ASN A 113 -0.47 5.78 5.85
N SER A 114 0.83 5.80 5.57
CA SER A 114 1.54 6.97 5.06
C SER A 114 0.94 7.45 3.74
N TRP A 115 0.75 6.53 2.78
CA TRP A 115 0.13 6.84 1.50
C TRP A 115 -1.32 7.32 1.63
N ASN A 116 -2.10 6.69 2.52
CA ASN A 116 -3.48 7.10 2.77
C ASN A 116 -3.55 8.52 3.36
N ASN A 117 -2.65 8.88 4.27
CA ASN A 117 -2.53 10.24 4.76
C ASN A 117 -2.12 11.23 3.66
N HIS A 118 -1.19 10.84 2.78
CA HIS A 118 -0.83 11.65 1.62
C HIS A 118 -2.04 11.94 0.73
N ASN A 119 -2.86 10.94 0.43
CA ASN A 119 -4.08 11.14 -0.34
C ASN A 119 -5.13 11.98 0.38
N ASN A 120 -5.31 11.80 1.68
CA ASN A 120 -6.25 12.63 2.45
C ASN A 120 -5.84 14.10 2.39
N PHE A 121 -4.55 14.39 2.45
CA PHE A 121 -4.07 15.76 2.27
C PHE A 121 -4.37 16.29 0.87
N VAL A 122 -4.07 15.50 -0.15
CA VAL A 122 -4.29 15.85 -1.55
C VAL A 122 -5.76 16.13 -1.88
N PHE A 123 -6.66 15.25 -1.44
CA PHE A 123 -8.06 15.29 -1.87
C PHE A 123 -8.98 16.00 -0.88
N ARG A 124 -8.56 16.13 0.39
CA ARG A 124 -9.40 16.67 1.47
C ARG A 124 -8.73 17.81 2.25
N GLY A 125 -7.48 18.17 1.92
CA GLY A 125 -6.70 19.14 2.68
C GLY A 125 -6.39 18.69 4.11
N LYS A 126 -6.65 17.43 4.45
CA LYS A 126 -6.47 16.90 5.82
C LYS A 126 -5.09 16.25 5.93
N ASP A 127 -4.24 16.82 6.78
CA ASP A 127 -2.96 16.21 7.16
C ASP A 127 -2.98 15.83 8.63
N ASP A 128 -2.75 14.55 8.92
CA ASP A 128 -2.53 14.08 10.29
C ASP A 128 -1.03 14.09 10.63
N ASP A 129 -0.70 14.23 11.91
CA ASP A 129 0.69 14.16 12.39
C ASP A 129 1.30 12.77 12.17
N ALA A 130 2.61 12.72 11.90
CA ALA A 130 3.35 11.48 11.65
C ALA A 130 3.17 10.43 12.77
N ARG A 131 3.13 10.87 14.04
CA ARG A 131 2.92 9.99 15.19
C ARG A 131 1.52 9.40 15.20
N VAL A 132 0.50 10.20 14.88
CA VAL A 132 -0.88 9.73 14.78
C VAL A 132 -1.02 8.66 13.70
N ILE A 133 -0.34 8.84 12.56
CA ILE A 133 -0.37 7.87 11.46
C ILE A 133 0.35 6.58 11.84
N TRP A 134 1.51 6.69 12.49
CA TRP A 134 2.25 5.55 13.04
C TRP A 134 1.42 4.78 14.08
N ASP A 135 0.80 5.46 15.02
CA ASP A 135 -0.02 4.83 16.07
C ASP A 135 -1.23 4.09 15.47
N ARG A 136 -1.84 4.65 14.42
CA ARG A 136 -2.89 3.96 13.64
C ARG A 136 -2.35 2.70 12.97
N ALA A 137 -1.20 2.77 12.31
CA ALA A 137 -0.57 1.61 11.68
C ALA A 137 -0.25 0.52 12.71
N LYS A 138 0.35 0.89 13.84
CA LYS A 138 0.66 -0.03 14.95
C LYS A 138 -0.60 -0.71 15.51
N THR A 139 -1.66 0.06 15.72
CA THR A 139 -2.95 -0.45 16.21
C THR A 139 -3.53 -1.47 15.22
N LEU A 140 -3.55 -1.14 13.93
CA LEU A 140 -4.00 -2.05 12.87
C LEU A 140 -3.19 -3.34 12.82
N CYS A 141 -1.87 -3.27 12.93
CA CYS A 141 -1.00 -4.44 12.97
C CYS A 141 -1.30 -5.33 14.19
N HIS A 142 -1.46 -4.71 15.35
CA HIS A 142 -1.78 -5.41 16.59
C HIS A 142 -3.14 -6.12 16.52
N ASP A 143 -4.18 -5.40 16.09
CA ASP A 143 -5.53 -5.94 15.96
C ASP A 143 -5.58 -7.08 14.94
N PHE A 144 -4.83 -6.96 13.84
CA PHE A 144 -4.70 -8.03 12.85
C PHE A 144 -4.03 -9.28 13.43
N ARG A 145 -2.97 -9.11 14.23
CA ARG A 145 -2.28 -10.22 14.92
C ARG A 145 -3.21 -10.91 15.91
N ILE A 146 -3.92 -10.15 16.75
CA ILE A 146 -4.91 -10.69 17.69
C ILE A 146 -6.00 -11.45 16.92
N HIS A 147 -6.59 -10.86 15.89
CA HIS A 147 -7.64 -11.49 15.12
C HIS A 147 -7.21 -12.84 14.52
N ASN A 148 -6.00 -12.93 13.98
CA ASN A 148 -5.50 -14.18 13.39
C ASN A 148 -5.08 -15.23 14.42
N LEU A 149 -4.81 -14.83 15.67
CA LEU A 149 -4.55 -15.76 16.77
C LEU A 149 -5.85 -16.31 17.37
N VAL A 150 -6.87 -15.47 17.51
CA VAL A 150 -8.15 -15.81 18.15
C VAL A 150 -9.09 -16.56 17.20
N ASN A 151 -9.07 -16.22 15.91
CA ASN A 151 -9.94 -16.83 14.92
C ASN A 151 -9.19 -17.88 14.10
N LYS A 152 -9.86 -18.98 13.77
CA LYS A 152 -9.34 -19.95 12.78
C LYS A 152 -8.94 -19.18 11.53
N SER A 153 -7.68 -19.35 11.10
CA SER A 153 -7.18 -18.71 9.89
C SER A 153 -8.15 -18.97 8.74
N LEU A 154 -8.78 -17.91 8.22
CA LEU A 154 -9.76 -17.99 7.14
C LEU A 154 -9.11 -18.39 5.80
N LEU A 155 -7.79 -18.57 5.76
CA LEU A 155 -7.03 -18.98 4.58
C LEU A 155 -6.73 -20.49 4.67
N PRO A 156 -7.15 -21.29 3.68
CA PRO A 156 -6.55 -22.60 3.46
C PRO A 156 -5.05 -22.38 3.19
N ILE A 157 -4.18 -22.95 4.01
CA ILE A 157 -2.72 -22.93 3.84
C ILE A 157 -2.31 -23.77 2.62
N THR A 158 -3.20 -24.64 2.14
CA THR A 158 -2.95 -25.44 0.95
C THR A 158 -3.09 -24.56 -0.29
N PRO A 159 -2.06 -24.49 -1.17
CA PRO A 159 -2.20 -23.90 -2.49
C PRO A 159 -3.20 -24.77 -3.25
N ALA A 160 -4.48 -24.43 -3.15
CA ALA A 160 -5.49 -25.08 -3.93
C ALA A 160 -5.20 -24.67 -5.37
N ASN A 161 -4.76 -25.65 -6.17
CA ASN A 161 -4.55 -25.54 -7.61
C ASN A 161 -5.91 -25.35 -8.28
N LYS A 162 -6.56 -24.22 -7.99
CA LYS A 162 -7.88 -23.87 -8.48
C LYS A 162 -7.66 -23.18 -9.80
N ASN A 163 -7.48 -24.00 -10.83
CA ASN A 163 -7.81 -23.60 -12.19
C ASN A 163 -9.18 -22.92 -12.17
N TRP A 164 -9.36 -21.91 -13.01
CA TRP A 164 -10.64 -21.22 -13.11
C TRP A 164 -11.76 -22.24 -13.37
N VAL A 165 -12.79 -22.24 -12.54
CA VAL A 165 -13.99 -23.06 -12.71
C VAL A 165 -15.16 -22.12 -12.97
N LYS A 166 -15.96 -22.45 -13.99
CA LYS A 166 -17.18 -21.72 -14.33
C LYS A 166 -18.14 -21.75 -13.12
N PRO A 167 -18.76 -20.62 -12.74
CA PRO A 167 -19.79 -20.61 -11.70
C PRO A 167 -20.95 -21.56 -12.03
N LEU A 168 -21.64 -22.05 -11.00
CA LEU A 168 -22.88 -22.82 -11.16
C LEU A 168 -23.95 -21.98 -11.89
N CYS A 169 -24.93 -22.63 -12.53
CA CYS A 169 -26.13 -21.93 -13.00
C CYS A 169 -26.71 -21.10 -11.85
N ASP A 170 -27.15 -19.88 -12.16
CA ASP A 170 -27.69 -18.87 -11.25
C ASP A 170 -26.66 -18.01 -10.48
N PHE A 171 -25.36 -18.20 -10.72
CA PHE A 171 -24.30 -17.33 -10.18
C PHE A 171 -23.63 -16.50 -11.28
N VAL A 172 -23.57 -15.18 -11.10
CA VAL A 172 -22.81 -14.26 -11.96
C VAL A 172 -21.48 -13.93 -11.30
N LYS A 173 -20.37 -14.26 -11.98
CA LYS A 173 -19.04 -13.77 -11.60
C LYS A 173 -18.81 -12.42 -12.28
N ILE A 174 -18.73 -11.37 -11.49
CA ILE A 174 -18.37 -10.03 -11.98
C ILE A 174 -16.87 -9.85 -11.76
N ASN A 175 -16.09 -9.82 -12.84
CA ASN A 175 -14.72 -9.33 -12.81
C ASN A 175 -14.78 -7.82 -13.03
N PHE A 176 -14.20 -7.04 -12.12
CA PHE A 176 -14.17 -5.59 -12.24
C PHE A 176 -12.81 -5.16 -12.80
N ASP A 177 -12.72 -5.21 -14.13
CA ASP A 177 -11.56 -4.81 -14.89
C ASP A 177 -11.96 -3.51 -15.60
N ALA A 178 -11.81 -2.38 -14.90
CA ALA A 178 -12.19 -1.10 -15.48
C ALA A 178 -11.10 -0.63 -16.46
N THR A 179 -11.44 -0.57 -17.74
CA THR A 179 -10.64 0.10 -18.77
C THR A 179 -11.40 1.34 -19.24
N VAL A 180 -10.83 2.52 -19.03
CA VAL A 180 -11.37 3.77 -19.59
C VAL A 180 -11.01 3.81 -21.07
N LYS A 181 -12.01 3.90 -21.95
CA LYS A 181 -11.80 4.25 -23.37
C LYS A 181 -11.98 5.75 -23.53
N ASN A 182 -10.99 6.39 -24.16
CA ASN A 182 -11.10 7.76 -24.67
C ASN A 182 -11.98 7.82 -25.91
#